data_AF-A0A2S9SRK6-F1
#
_entry.id   AF-A0A2S9SRK6-F1
#
_cell.length_a   1.000
_cell.length_b   1.000
_cell.length_c   1.000
_cell.angle_alpha   90.00
_cell.angle_beta   90.00
_cell.angle_gamma   90.00
#
_symmetry.space_group_name_H-M   'P 1'
#
loop_
_entity.id
_entity.type
_entity.pdbx_description
1 polymer ?
#
loop_
_entity_poly.entity_id
_entity_poly.type
_entity_poly.pdbx_seq_one_letter_code
_entity_poly.pdbx_strand_id
1 'polypeptide(L)' 'MVLSSEKITVNNLPKEFKDMAIEVKNELKTSLNSVYIEIFKEYYQKREAEKLKKSAEIMANIYEEDEELKSWIDFEENIL' A
#
# COMPACT_ATOMS: atom_id res chain seq x y z
N MET A 1 -12.92 18.60 -12.70
CA MET A 1 -12.65 18.20 -11.30
C MET A 1 -11.84 19.33 -10.67
N VAL A 2 -12.41 20.08 -9.73
CA VAL A 2 -11.63 21.11 -9.02
C VAL A 2 -10.69 20.36 -8.09
N LEU A 3 -9.40 20.40 -8.39
CA LEU A 3 -8.37 19.88 -7.48
C LEU A 3 -8.30 20.86 -6.30
N SER A 4 -9.06 20.59 -5.24
CA SER A 4 -8.95 21.35 -4.00
C SER A 4 -7.60 21.02 -3.36
N SER A 5 -6.66 21.97 -3.42
CA SER A 5 -5.38 21.86 -2.71
C SER A 5 -5.52 22.46 -1.32
N GLU A 6 -5.28 21.66 -0.29
CA GLU A 6 -5.17 22.15 1.09
C GLU A 6 -3.71 22.35 1.46
N LYS A 7 -3.43 23.46 2.19
CA LYS A 7 -2.09 23.74 2.69
C LYS A 7 -1.89 23.02 4.02
N ILE A 8 -0.87 22.17 4.09
CA ILE A 8 -0.48 21.45 5.31
C ILE A 8 0.78 22.10 5.89
N THR A 9 0.80 22.30 7.21
CA THR A 9 1.99 22.73 7.95
C THR A 9 2.37 21.64 8.94
N VAL A 10 3.61 21.19 8.92
CA VAL A 10 4.12 20.15 9.83
C VAL A 10 4.99 20.80 10.89
N ASN A 11 4.50 20.86 12.13
CA ASN A 11 5.17 21.59 13.22
C ASN A 11 6.17 20.75 14.02
N ASN A 12 5.98 19.43 14.10
CA ASN A 12 6.76 18.55 14.97
C ASN A 12 7.46 17.42 14.20
N LEU A 13 7.93 17.70 12.99
CA LEU A 13 8.72 16.72 12.24
C LEU A 13 10.11 16.60 12.89
N PRO A 14 10.53 15.40 13.35
CA PRO A 14 11.88 15.23 13.87
C PRO A 14 12.91 15.59 12.80
N LYS A 15 14.01 16.22 13.23
CA LYS A 15 15.02 16.81 12.34
C LYS A 15 15.55 15.80 11.32
N GLU A 16 15.81 14.57 11.77
CA GLU A 16 16.32 13.48 10.94
C GLU A 16 15.44 13.23 9.70
N PHE A 17 14.12 13.21 9.85
CA PHE A 17 13.20 13.01 8.72
C PHE A 17 13.20 14.19 7.76
N LYS A 18 13.35 15.42 8.29
CA LYS A 18 13.48 16.61 7.46
C LYS A 18 14.78 16.57 6.66
N ASP A 19 15.88 16.17 7.29
CA ASP A 19 17.20 16.09 6.65
C ASP A 19 17.18 15.03 5.53
N MET A 20 16.60 13.85 5.77
CA MET A 20 16.37 12.84 4.73
C MET A 20 15.55 13.37 3.55
N ALA A 21 14.45 14.10 3.83
CA ALA A 21 13.64 14.70 2.76
C ALA A 21 14.40 15.78 1.97
N ILE A 22 15.33 16.51 2.60
CA ILE A 22 16.19 17.49 1.93
C ILE A 22 17.23 16.80 1.04
N GLU A 23 17.80 15.68 1.49
CA GLU A 23 18.72 14.87 0.69
C GLU A 23 18.03 14.41 -0.60
N VAL A 24 16.87 13.75 -0.48
CA VAL A 24 16.07 13.29 -1.63
C VAL A 24 15.67 14.46 -2.53
N LYS A 25 15.28 15.61 -1.95
CA LYS A 25 14.96 16.82 -2.70
C LYS A 25 16.14 17.25 -3.58
N ASN A 26 17.35 17.26 -3.02
CA ASN A 26 18.55 17.72 -3.71
C ASN A 26 18.99 16.73 -4.80
N GLU A 27 18.93 15.42 -4.52
CA GLU A 27 19.24 14.36 -5.49
C GLU A 27 18.30 14.40 -6.70
N LEU A 28 16.99 14.47 -6.44
CA LEU A 28 15.96 14.46 -7.48
C LEU A 28 15.70 15.83 -8.09
N LYS A 29 16.42 16.87 -7.62
CA LYS A 29 16.26 18.28 -8.05
C LYS A 29 14.81 18.73 -8.04
N THR A 30 14.08 18.39 -6.98
CA THR A 30 12.63 18.64 -6.85
C THR A 30 12.29 19.55 -5.68
N SER A 31 11.00 19.70 -5.36
CA SER A 31 10.53 20.47 -4.22
C SER A 31 10.34 19.58 -2.98
N LEU A 32 10.52 20.14 -1.77
CA LEU A 32 10.29 19.39 -0.53
C LEU A 32 8.83 18.93 -0.40
N ASN A 33 7.89 19.73 -0.92
CA ASN A 33 6.47 19.35 -0.98
C ASN A 33 6.26 18.11 -1.86
N SER A 34 6.93 18.04 -3.01
CA SER A 34 6.87 16.87 -3.90
C SER A 34 7.40 15.62 -3.21
N VAL A 35 8.51 15.73 -2.49
CA VAL A 35 9.07 14.61 -1.71
C VAL A 35 8.06 14.10 -0.67
N TYR A 36 7.45 14.99 0.11
CA TYR A 36 6.46 14.57 1.11
C TYR A 36 5.20 13.95 0.49
N ILE A 37 4.75 14.45 -0.67
CA ILE A 37 3.62 13.86 -1.40
C ILE A 37 3.94 12.44 -1.84
N GLU A 38 5.12 12.19 -2.39
CA GLU A 38 5.52 10.85 -2.84
C GLU A 38 5.67 9.89 -1.65
N ILE A 39 6.32 10.31 -0.56
CA ILE A 39 6.39 9.51 0.68
C ILE A 39 5.00 9.12 1.17
N PHE A 40 4.05 10.06 1.15
CA PHE A 40 2.68 9.80 1.57
C PHE A 40 1.98 8.80 0.63
N LYS A 41 2.13 8.96 -0.69
CA LYS A 41 1.56 8.04 -1.68
C LYS A 41 2.10 6.62 -1.50
N GLU A 42 3.41 6.47 -1.35
CA GLU A 42 4.05 5.16 -1.16
C GLU A 42 3.56 4.49 0.12
N TYR A 43 3.49 5.23 1.23
CA TYR A 43 2.96 4.69 2.48
C TYR A 43 1.49 4.24 2.35
N TYR A 44 0.66 5.04 1.67
CA TYR A 44 -0.73 4.68 1.43
C TYR A 44 -0.85 3.40 0.58
N GLN A 45 -0.10 3.31 -0.52
CA GLN A 45 -0.09 2.14 -1.40
C GLN A 45 0.39 0.88 -0.67
N LYS A 46 1.46 1.00 0.13
CA LYS A 46 1.97 -0.10 0.96
C LYS A 46 0.90 -0.62 1.91
N ARG A 47 0.18 0.27 2.60
CA ARG A 47 -0.90 -0.11 3.52
C ARG A 47 -2.05 -0.83 2.81
N GLU A 48 -2.46 -0.37 1.62
CA GLU A 48 -3.51 -1.06 0.85
C GLU A 48 -3.04 -2.43 0.37
N ALA A 49 -1.78 -2.57 -0.06
CA ALA A 49 -1.21 -3.87 -0.41
C ALA A 49 -1.17 -4.83 0.79
N GLU A 50 -0.84 -4.34 1.99
CA GLU A 50 -0.86 -5.14 3.22
C GLU A 50 -2.27 -5.61 3.58
N LYS A 51 -3.29 -4.76 3.40
CA LYS A 51 -4.70 -5.18 3.59
C LYS A 51 -5.08 -6.29 2.62
N LEU A 52 -4.73 -6.14 1.35
CA LEU A 52 -5.02 -7.13 0.32
C LEU A 52 -4.32 -8.45 0.61
N LYS A 53 -3.05 -8.40 1.03
CA LYS A 53 -2.30 -9.58 1.46
C LYS A 53 -2.99 -10.28 2.62
N LYS A 54 -3.40 -9.54 3.65
CA LYS A 54 -4.11 -10.10 4.81
C LYS A 54 -5.46 -10.71 4.41
N SER A 55 -6.21 -10.08 3.51
CA SER A 55 -7.45 -10.69 3.00
C SER A 55 -7.21 -11.95 2.18
N ALA A 56 -6.13 -12.00 1.40
CA ALA A 56 -5.76 -13.18 0.63
C ALA A 56 -5.33 -14.34 1.55
N GLU A 57 -4.58 -14.05 2.62
CA GLU A 57 -4.23 -15.04 3.65
C GLU A 57 -5.48 -15.59 4.35
N ILE A 58 -6.43 -14.72 4.73
CA ILE A 58 -7.70 -15.16 5.32
C ILE A 58 -8.46 -16.05 4.34
N MET A 59 -8.54 -15.66 3.06
CA MET A 59 -9.23 -16.44 2.04
C MET A 59 -8.56 -17.80 1.83
N ALA A 60 -7.22 -17.84 1.74
CA ALA A 60 -6.47 -19.09 1.60
C ALA A 60 -6.72 -20.04 2.77
N ASN A 61 -6.73 -19.52 4.00
CA ASN A 61 -7.05 -20.33 5.19
C ASN A 61 -8.50 -20.86 5.15
N ILE A 62 -9.46 -20.05 4.71
CA ILE A 62 -10.85 -20.50 4.52
C ILE A 62 -10.91 -21.62 3.47
N TYR A 63 -10.20 -21.49 2.34
CA TYR A 63 -10.11 -22.54 1.33
C TYR A 63 -9.48 -23.85 1.86
N GLU A 64 -8.50 -23.75 2.77
CA GLU A 64 -7.88 -24.93 3.40
C GLU A 64 -8.78 -25.60 4.45
N GLU A 65 -9.73 -24.88 5.05
CA GLU A 65 -10.61 -25.40 6.09
C GLU A 65 -12.00 -25.83 5.57
N ASP A 66 -12.43 -25.30 4.42
CA ASP A 66 -13.75 -25.54 3.84
C ASP A 66 -13.75 -26.75 2.88
N GLU A 67 -14.35 -27.87 3.33
CA GLU A 67 -14.47 -29.11 2.55
C GLU A 67 -15.31 -28.95 1.26
N GLU A 68 -16.29 -28.04 1.25
CA GLU A 68 -17.11 -27.78 0.06
C GLU A 68 -16.25 -27.10 -1.01
N LEU A 69 -15.48 -26.07 -0.64
CA LEU A 69 -14.58 -25.38 -1.57
C LEU A 69 -13.43 -26.29 -2.06
N LYS A 70 -12.91 -27.19 -1.22
CA LYS A 70 -11.95 -28.22 -1.68
C LYS A 70 -12.52 -29.12 -2.76
N SER A 71 -13.79 -29.53 -2.63
CA SER A 71 -14.44 -30.40 -3.62
C SER A 71 -14.64 -29.72 -4.98
N TRP A 72 -14.61 -28.38 -5.03
CA TRP A 72 -14.70 -27.62 -6.28
C TRP A 72 -13.34 -27.49 -7.00
N ILE A 73 -12.22 -27.76 -6.31
CA ILE A 73 -10.88 -27.77 -6.90
C ILE A 73 -10.66 -29.05 -7.72
N ASP A 74 -11.30 -30.17 -7.36
CA ASP A 74 -11.24 -31.47 -8.05
C ASP A 74 -12.16 -31.56 -9.29
N PHE A 75 -12.47 -30.44 -9.95
CA PHE A 75 -13.39 -30.42 -11.08
C PHE A 75 -12.87 -31.14 -12.34
N GLU A 76 -11.60 -31.56 -12.39
CA GLU A 76 -11.02 -32.30 -13.53
C GLU A 76 -11.34 -33.82 -13.54
N GLU A 77 -11.89 -34.42 -12.48
CA GLU A 77 -12.12 -35.89 -12.47
C GLU A 77 -13.47 -36.38 -13.01
N ASN A 78 -14.36 -35.50 -13.52
CA ASN A 78 -15.66 -35.90 -14.07
C ASN A 78 -15.87 -35.49 -15.56
N ILE A 79 -14.82 -35.56 -16.37
CA ILE A 79 -14.93 -35.54 -17.84
C ILE A 79 -14.47 -36.89 -18.39
N LEU A 80 -15.22 -37.97 -18.12
CA LEU A 80 -15.19 -39.23 -18.87
C LEU A 80 -16.57 -39.91 -18.83
#